data_AF-A0A0P0W4X5-F1
#
_entry.id   AF-A0A0P0W4X5-F1
#
_cell.length_a   1.000
_cell.length_b   1.000
_cell.length_c   1.000
_cell.angle_alpha   90.00
_cell.angle_beta   90.00
_cell.angle_gamma   90.00
#
_symmetry.space_group_name_H-M   'P 1'
#
loop_
_entity.id
_entity.type
_entity.pdbx_description
1 polymer ?
#
loop_
_entity_poly.entity_id
_entity_poly.type
_entity_poly.pdbx_seq_one_letter_code
_entity_poly.pdbx_strand_id
1 'polypeptide(L)'
;MASVGFGSRVEAAVAGGDGGRRHEGEAGAGGGGEEPRPPAPLSPGRPPPRSPRRAPPTRKAAAAASTSAPSSPRKAEESFRILRTYILQRRASACLHDRCITLLLIKQFDSNSKLNLEDDLRIRSNM
;
A
#
# COMPACT_ATOMS: atom_id res chain seq x y z
N MET A 1 37.84 -10.57 -18.94
CA MET A 1 38.27 -10.70 -17.53
C MET A 1 37.70 -9.55 -16.73
N ALA A 2 36.56 -9.75 -16.06
CA ALA A 2 36.05 -8.93 -14.96
C ALA A 2 34.89 -9.71 -14.32
N SER A 3 35.19 -10.47 -13.27
CA SER A 3 34.19 -11.12 -12.43
C SER A 3 34.07 -10.28 -11.16
N VAL A 4 32.90 -9.72 -10.90
CA VAL A 4 32.61 -9.00 -9.65
C VAL A 4 31.59 -9.83 -8.89
N GLY A 5 32.09 -10.65 -7.95
CA GLY A 5 31.29 -11.49 -7.08
C GLY A 5 30.63 -10.67 -5.97
N PHE A 6 29.31 -10.53 -6.00
CA PHE A 6 28.53 -10.07 -4.86
C PHE A 6 27.99 -11.27 -4.07
N GLY A 7 28.88 -11.86 -3.26
CA GLY A 7 28.53 -12.80 -2.20
C GLY A 7 28.41 -12.04 -0.88
N SER A 8 27.20 -11.89 -0.36
CA SER A 8 26.97 -11.49 1.04
C SER A 8 25.78 -12.26 1.56
N ARG A 9 26.07 -13.26 2.40
CA ARG A 9 25.09 -13.98 3.21
C ARG A 9 24.51 -13.01 4.23
N VAL A 10 23.19 -12.88 4.26
CA VAL A 10 22.48 -12.31 5.41
C VAL A 10 21.56 -13.40 5.91
N GLU A 11 22.03 -14.08 6.94
CA GLU A 11 21.22 -14.93 7.81
C GLU A 11 20.93 -14.07 9.04
N ALA A 12 19.68 -13.66 9.23
CA ALA A 12 19.27 -12.91 10.42
C ALA A 12 17.82 -13.26 10.77
N ALA A 13 17.74 -14.22 11.70
CA ALA A 13 16.82 -14.31 12.84
C ALA A 13 15.35 -13.84 12.67
N VAL A 14 14.47 -14.84 12.81
CA VAL A 14 13.07 -14.73 13.17
C VAL A 14 12.91 -14.07 14.56
N ALA A 15 12.15 -12.99 14.62
CA ALA A 15 11.47 -12.48 15.81
C ALA A 15 10.15 -11.86 15.31
N GLY A 16 8.99 -12.47 15.56
CA GLY A 16 8.27 -12.24 16.80
C GLY A 16 7.40 -10.99 16.63
N GLY A 17 6.14 -11.16 16.24
CA GLY A 17 5.20 -10.07 15.98
C GLY A 17 3.77 -10.55 16.01
N ASP A 18 3.29 -10.79 17.22
CA ASP A 18 1.88 -11.01 17.58
C ASP A 18 1.11 -9.69 17.50
N GLY A 19 -0.16 -9.75 17.09
CA GLY A 19 -1.09 -8.63 17.24
C GLY A 19 -1.97 -8.32 16.02
N GLY A 20 -3.27 -8.60 16.15
CA GLY A 20 -4.26 -7.59 15.77
C GLY A 20 -5.47 -8.03 14.94
N ARG A 21 -6.54 -8.37 15.68
CA ARG A 21 -7.97 -8.20 15.37
C ARG A 21 -8.53 -8.92 14.14
N ARG A 22 -9.27 -9.99 14.42
CA ARG A 22 -10.32 -10.51 13.56
C ARG A 22 -11.47 -9.49 13.57
N HIS A 23 -11.84 -9.00 12.39
CA HIS A 23 -13.16 -8.42 12.16
C HIS A 23 -14.10 -9.59 11.89
N GLU A 24 -15.10 -9.77 12.75
CA GLU A 24 -16.24 -10.62 12.47
C GLU A 24 -17.04 -9.93 11.35
N GLY A 25 -17.00 -10.52 10.15
CA GLY A 25 -17.90 -10.20 9.07
C GLY A 25 -19.16 -11.01 9.25
N GLU A 26 -20.22 -10.36 9.74
CA GLU A 26 -21.54 -10.96 9.80
C GLU A 26 -22.20 -10.87 8.41
N ALA A 27 -22.43 -12.05 7.83
CA ALA A 27 -23.17 -12.21 6.58
C ALA A 27 -24.67 -12.13 6.87
N GLY A 28 -25.29 -10.98 6.60
CA GLY A 28 -26.74 -10.81 6.63
C GLY A 28 -27.36 -11.09 5.27
N ALA A 29 -28.11 -12.19 5.19
CA ALA A 29 -28.88 -12.63 4.04
C ALA A 29 -30.30 -12.02 4.01
N GLY A 30 -30.80 -11.72 2.81
CA GLY A 30 -32.23 -11.58 2.47
C GLY A 30 -32.88 -10.25 2.89
N GLY A 31 -33.60 -9.50 2.06
CA GLY A 31 -34.35 -9.89 0.86
C GLY A 31 -35.85 -9.92 1.17
N GLY A 32 -36.47 -8.74 1.20
CA GLY A 32 -37.89 -8.50 1.48
C GLY A 32 -37.97 -7.12 2.15
N GLY A 33 -38.49 -6.07 1.55
CA GLY A 33 -39.73 -6.01 0.79
C GLY A 33 -40.62 -5.04 1.54
N GLU A 34 -40.29 -3.76 1.49
CA GLU A 34 -41.20 -2.64 1.80
C GLU A 34 -40.62 -1.38 1.14
N GLU A 35 -41.33 -0.88 0.14
CA GLU A 35 -41.01 0.36 -0.57
C GLU A 35 -41.13 1.53 0.43
N PRO A 36 -40.03 2.25 0.73
CA PRO A 36 -40.11 3.34 1.68
C PRO A 36 -40.83 4.52 1.02
N ARG A 37 -42.01 4.86 1.55
CA ARG A 37 -42.74 6.08 1.18
C ARG A 37 -41.79 7.29 1.22
N PRO A 38 -41.86 8.19 0.22
CA PRO A 38 -41.06 9.40 0.24
C PRO A 38 -41.39 10.22 1.49
N PRO A 39 -40.39 10.86 2.12
CA PRO A 39 -40.64 11.75 3.24
C PRO A 39 -41.59 12.87 2.81
N ALA A 40 -42.51 13.23 3.71
CA ALA A 40 -43.45 14.32 3.50
C ALA A 40 -42.70 15.61 3.09
N PRO A 41 -43.26 16.42 2.18
CA PRO A 41 -42.64 17.67 1.77
C PRO A 41 -42.45 18.58 2.99
N LEU A 42 -41.21 18.99 3.21
CA LEU A 42 -40.85 19.94 4.26
C LEU A 42 -41.66 21.22 4.04
N SER A 43 -42.49 21.59 5.02
CA SER A 43 -43.18 22.86 5.05
C SER A 43 -42.17 24.02 4.90
N PRO A 44 -42.53 25.14 4.24
CA PRO A 44 -41.61 26.26 4.04
C PRO A 44 -41.13 26.80 5.39
N GLY A 45 -39.95 26.36 5.81
CA GLY A 45 -39.29 26.83 7.01
C GLY A 45 -38.96 28.31 6.84
N ARG A 46 -39.36 29.13 7.82
CA ARG A 46 -39.02 30.54 7.92
C ARG A 46 -37.51 30.71 7.65
N PRO A 47 -37.09 31.62 6.75
CA PRO A 47 -35.68 31.80 6.48
C PRO A 47 -34.96 32.09 7.80
N PRO A 48 -33.79 31.47 8.05
CA PRO A 48 -33.03 31.74 9.26
C PRO A 48 -32.77 33.25 9.36
N PRO A 49 -32.77 33.82 10.57
CA PRO A 49 -32.43 35.23 10.75
C PRO A 49 -31.09 35.50 10.07
N ARG A 50 -31.02 36.59 9.28
CA ARG A 50 -29.79 36.99 8.59
C ARG A 50 -28.67 36.99 9.62
N SER A 51 -27.69 36.11 9.45
CA SER A 51 -26.50 36.11 10.27
C SER A 51 -25.87 37.50 10.17
N PRO A 52 -25.32 38.04 11.28
CA PRO A 52 -24.61 39.31 11.24
C PRO A 52 -23.58 39.25 10.12
N ARG A 53 -23.61 40.23 9.21
CA ARG A 53 -22.63 40.37 8.13
C ARG A 53 -21.25 40.30 8.77
N ARG A 54 -20.50 39.21 8.51
CA ARG A 54 -19.14 39.06 9.04
C ARG A 54 -18.36 40.31 8.66
N ALA A 55 -17.90 41.05 9.67
CA ALA A 55 -17.01 42.16 9.46
C ALA A 55 -15.80 41.67 8.64
N PRO A 56 -15.29 42.48 7.68
CA PRO A 56 -14.09 42.10 6.95
C PRO A 56 -12.99 41.74 7.95
N PRO A 57 -12.21 40.66 7.71
CA PRO A 57 -11.18 40.23 8.63
C PRO A 57 -10.29 41.42 8.93
N THR A 58 -10.31 41.88 10.18
CA THR A 58 -9.42 42.94 10.61
C THR A 58 -7.99 42.44 10.45
N ARG A 59 -7.04 43.34 10.19
CA ARG A 59 -5.61 42.98 10.06
C ARG A 59 -5.08 42.15 11.23
N LYS A 60 -5.74 42.25 12.40
CA LYS A 60 -5.52 41.45 13.61
C LYS A 60 -5.97 39.98 13.49
N ALA A 61 -7.08 39.71 12.80
CA ALA A 61 -7.56 38.34 12.54
C ALA A 61 -6.71 37.62 11.48
N ALA A 62 -6.17 38.35 10.50
CA ALA A 62 -5.22 37.79 9.54
C ALA A 62 -3.90 37.39 10.21
N ALA A 63 -3.40 38.21 11.14
CA ALA A 63 -2.22 37.86 11.93
C ALA A 63 -2.43 36.61 12.81
N ALA A 64 -3.63 36.43 13.38
CA ALA A 64 -3.97 35.25 14.17
C ALA A 64 -4.13 33.97 13.33
N ALA A 65 -4.55 34.08 12.06
CA ALA A 65 -4.60 32.95 11.13
C ALA A 65 -3.22 32.57 10.58
N SER A 66 -2.28 33.52 10.53
CA SER A 66 -0.89 33.28 10.12
C SER A 66 0.02 32.80 11.25
N THR A 67 -0.48 32.72 12.48
CA THR A 67 0.20 32.11 13.63
C THR A 67 -0.17 30.65 13.84
N SER A 68 -0.45 29.90 12.76
CA SER A 68 -0.24 28.45 12.81
C SER A 68 1.26 28.22 12.81
N ALA A 69 1.83 28.04 14.00
CA ALA A 69 3.21 27.59 14.17
C ALA A 69 3.51 26.47 13.17
N PRO A 70 4.70 26.45 12.53
CA PRO A 70 5.06 25.38 11.62
C PRO A 70 4.78 24.06 12.35
N SER A 71 4.05 23.16 11.68
CA SER A 71 3.92 21.77 12.15
C SER A 71 5.30 21.35 12.63
N SER A 72 5.40 21.01 13.93
CA SER A 72 6.69 21.02 14.64
C SER A 72 7.77 20.33 13.80
N PRO A 73 9.01 20.84 13.75
CA PRO A 73 10.08 20.25 12.93
C PRO A 73 10.23 18.74 13.17
N ARG A 74 9.89 18.29 14.38
CA ARG A 74 9.77 16.87 14.77
C ARG A 74 8.74 16.08 13.95
N LYS A 75 7.52 16.60 13.74
CA LYS A 75 6.48 15.94 12.92
C LYS A 75 6.89 15.84 11.45
N ALA A 76 7.53 16.88 10.92
CA ALA A 76 8.07 16.84 9.56
C ALA A 76 9.17 15.78 9.44
N GLU A 77 10.12 15.77 10.37
CA GLU A 77 11.21 14.78 10.41
C GLU A 77 10.69 13.34 10.55
N GLU A 78 9.69 13.12 11.41
CA GLU A 78 9.05 11.81 11.57
C GLU A 78 8.34 11.34 10.30
N SER A 79 7.63 12.25 9.62
CA SER A 79 6.98 11.96 8.34
C SER A 79 8.01 11.56 7.27
N PHE A 80 9.15 12.26 7.21
CA PHE A 80 10.25 11.89 6.31
C PHE A 80 10.88 10.54 6.66
N ARG A 81 11.01 10.21 7.94
CA ARG A 81 11.51 8.89 8.38
C ARG A 81 10.56 7.77 7.94
N ILE A 82 9.26 7.92 8.16
CA ILE A 82 8.24 6.94 7.73
C ILE A 82 8.25 6.77 6.21
N LEU A 83 8.25 7.88 5.46
CA LEU A 83 8.30 7.86 4.01
C LEU A 83 9.57 7.19 3.48
N ARG A 84 10.72 7.47 4.09
CA ARG A 84 12.00 6.83 3.74
C ARG A 84 11.94 5.32 3.94
N THR A 85 11.44 4.86 5.10
CA THR A 85 11.30 3.43 5.39
C THR A 85 10.36 2.75 4.38
N TYR A 86 9.22 3.38 4.07
CA TYR A 86 8.27 2.87 3.09
C TYR A 86 8.90 2.72 1.70
N ILE A 87 9.62 3.74 1.22
CA ILE A 87 10.30 3.69 -0.08
C ILE A 87 11.37 2.60 -0.11
N LEU A 88 12.18 2.47 0.95
CA LEU A 88 13.22 1.45 1.04
C LEU A 88 12.62 0.04 1.06
N GLN A 89 11.56 -0.18 1.83
CA GLN A 89 10.85 -1.46 1.90
C GLN A 89 10.25 -1.83 0.54
N ARG A 90 9.63 -0.88 -0.16
CA ARG A 90 9.07 -1.11 -1.50
C ARG A 90 10.15 -1.48 -2.52
N ARG A 91 11.30 -0.80 -2.50
CA ARG A 91 12.45 -1.10 -3.37
C ARG A 91 13.08 -2.46 -3.05
N ALA A 92 13.24 -2.79 -1.77
CA ALA A 92 13.75 -4.08 -1.35
C ALA A 92 12.82 -5.22 -1.77
N SER A 93 11.51 -5.06 -1.59
CA SER A 93 10.50 -6.04 -2.02
C SER A 93 10.51 -6.24 -3.54
N ALA A 94 10.56 -5.16 -4.33
CA ALA A 94 10.67 -5.26 -5.79
C ALA A 94 11.95 -6.00 -6.22
N CYS A 95 13.10 -5.65 -5.64
CA CYS A 95 14.38 -6.30 -5.95
C CYS A 95 14.36 -7.80 -5.61
N LEU A 96 13.79 -8.19 -4.46
CA LEU A 96 13.63 -9.59 -4.09
C LEU A 96 12.68 -10.32 -5.04
N HIS A 97 11.60 -9.66 -5.47
CA HIS A 97 10.65 -10.22 -6.42
C HIS A 97 11.28 -10.45 -7.80
N ASP A 98 12.01 -9.47 -8.33
CA ASP A 98 12.72 -9.56 -9.61
C ASP A 98 13.79 -10.67 -9.58
N ARG A 99 14.52 -10.79 -8.45
CA ARG A 99 15.48 -11.88 -8.25
C ARG A 99 14.79 -13.24 -8.17
N CYS A 100 13.64 -13.33 -7.52
CA CYS A 100 12.86 -14.56 -7.42
C CYS A 100 12.34 -15.01 -8.80
N ILE A 101 11.75 -14.08 -9.58
CA ILE A 101 11.31 -14.34 -10.95
C ILE A 101 12.49 -14.81 -11.81
N THR A 102 13.63 -14.12 -11.75
CA THR A 102 14.81 -14.48 -12.52
C THR A 102 15.29 -15.90 -12.20
N LEU A 103 15.31 -16.28 -10.92
CA LEU A 103 15.67 -17.64 -10.51
C LEU A 103 14.65 -18.69 -10.95
N LEU A 104 13.35 -18.37 -10.94
CA LEU A 104 12.31 -19.26 -11.45
C LEU A 104 12.44 -19.47 -12.96
N LEU A 105 12.72 -18.41 -13.71
CA LEU A 105 12.96 -18.49 -15.16
C LEU A 105 14.20 -19.34 -15.46
N ILE A 106 15.32 -19.12 -14.76
CA ILE A 106 16.53 -19.94 -14.93
C ILE A 106 16.23 -21.42 -14.66
N LYS A 107 15.53 -21.72 -13.55
CA LYS A 107 15.13 -23.11 -13.24
C LYS A 107 14.24 -23.73 -14.32
N GLN A 108 13.33 -22.94 -14.89
CA GLN A 108 12.47 -23.41 -15.98
C GLN A 108 13.29 -23.68 -17.26
N PHE A 109 14.26 -22.82 -17.58
CA PHE A 109 15.19 -23.06 -18.69
C PHE A 109 16.06 -24.30 -18.48
N ASP A 110 16.59 -24.50 -17.26
CA ASP A 110 17.39 -25.69 -16.92
C ASP A 110 16.57 -26.98 -17.01
N SER A 111 15.33 -26.97 -16.52
CA SER A 111 14.43 -28.14 -16.65
C SER A 111 14.10 -28.46 -18.11
N ASN A 112 13.80 -27.45 -18.93
CA ASN A 112 13.46 -27.65 -20.33
C ASN A 112 14.66 -28.11 -21.16
N SER A 113 15.84 -27.51 -20.93
CA SER A 113 17.07 -27.91 -21.61
C SER A 113 17.53 -29.31 -21.22
N LYS A 114 17.34 -29.70 -19.96
CA LYS A 114 17.64 -31.05 -19.49
C LYS A 114 16.73 -32.10 -20.14
N LEU A 115 15.42 -31.81 -20.25
CA LEU A 115 14.48 -32.68 -20.97
C LEU A 115 14.89 -32.85 -22.45
N ASN A 116 15.24 -31.77 -23.13
CA ASN A 116 15.68 -31.84 -24.53
C ASN A 116 16.97 -32.66 -24.70
N LEU A 117 17.93 -32.53 -23.76
CA LEU A 117 19.18 -33.30 -23.81
C LEU A 117 18.95 -34.81 -23.55
N GLU A 118 18.08 -35.13 -22.59
CA GLU A 118 17.70 -36.52 -22.28
C GLU A 118 16.97 -37.17 -23.47
N ASP A 119 16.08 -36.44 -24.14
CA ASP A 119 15.40 -36.89 -25.35
C ASP A 119 16.38 -37.09 -26.53
N ASP A 120 17.29 -36.13 -26.76
CA ASP A 120 18.33 -36.24 -27.81
C ASP A 120 19.23 -37.47 -27.61
N LEU A 121 19.64 -37.75 -26.36
CA LEU A 121 20.46 -38.92 -26.02
C LEU A 121 19.69 -40.23 -26.24
N ARG A 122 18.39 -40.26 -25.89
CA ARG A 122 17.54 -41.43 -26.09
C ARG A 122 17.26 -41.73 -27.56
N ILE A 123 17.13 -40.70 -28.41
CA ILE A 123 16.97 -40.86 -29.86
C ILE A 123 18.26 -41.43 -30.46
N ARG A 124 19.43 -40.92 -30.07
CA ARG A 124 20.74 -41.40 -30.55
C ARG A 124 21.07 -42.82 -30.09
N SER A 125 20.60 -43.26 -28.92
CA SER A 125 20.85 -44.62 -28.43
C SER A 125 20.00 -45.69 -29.12
N ASN A 126 18.91 -45.29 -29.80
CA ASN A 126 17.97 -46.20 -30.46
C ASN A 126 18.17 -46.30 -31.99
N MET A 127 19.14 -45.57 -32.54
CA MET A 127 19.61 -45.71 -33.94
C MET A 127 20.87 -46.57 -33.99
#